data_AF-A0A380FX51-F1
#
_entry.id   AF-A0A380FX51-F1
#
_cell.length_a   1.000
_cell.length_b   1.000
_cell.length_c   1.000
_cell.angle_alpha   90.00
_cell.angle_beta   90.00
_cell.angle_gamma   90.00
#
_symmetry.space_group_name_H-M   'P 1'
#
loop_
_entity.id
_entity.type
_entity.pdbx_description
1 polymer ?
#
loop_
_entity_poly.entity_id
_entity_poly.type
_entity_poly.pdbx_seq_one_letter_code
_entity_poly.pdbx_strand_id
1 'polypeptide(L)'
;MEIIKTYDSLINLENGDYYTDRYVLAVPYTSIDEDGKISGDYSFGSTFHTVVPCATLIIDENTHNQLESLRLKIIDGVYKLVAPDGYKFITIEDNESEEDREIRELEEMLAKLKSKKRSLNNNE
;
A
#
# COMPACT_ATOMS: atom_id res chain seq x y z
N MET A 1 2.73 -17.00 9.64
CA MET A 1 1.76 -15.93 9.32
C MET A 1 2.34 -14.56 9.57
N GLU A 2 2.59 -13.81 8.49
CA GLU A 2 3.08 -12.43 8.52
C GLU A 2 1.89 -11.46 8.46
N ILE A 3 1.87 -10.43 9.32
CA ILE A 3 0.82 -9.41 9.34
C ILE A 3 1.24 -8.30 8.37
N ILE A 4 0.36 -8.02 7.41
CA ILE A 4 0.56 -6.95 6.44
C ILE A 4 0.33 -5.60 7.14
N LYS A 5 1.20 -4.64 6.84
CA LYS A 5 1.09 -3.28 7.35
C LYS A 5 -0.22 -2.66 6.88
N THR A 6 -0.97 -2.11 7.83
CA THR A 6 -2.12 -1.24 7.59
C THR A 6 -1.87 0.10 8.27
N TYR A 7 -2.64 1.11 7.90
CA TYR A 7 -2.50 2.47 8.41
C TYR A 7 -3.69 2.85 9.29
N ASP A 8 -3.48 3.81 10.18
CA ASP A 8 -4.54 4.28 11.08
C ASP A 8 -5.30 5.49 10.51
N SER A 9 -4.74 6.17 9.51
CA SER A 9 -5.31 7.41 8.97
C SER A 9 -4.95 7.66 7.51
N LEU A 10 -5.92 8.23 6.79
CA LEU A 10 -5.77 8.84 5.46
C LEU A 10 -5.24 10.28 5.52
N ILE A 11 -5.27 10.90 6.70
CA ILE A 11 -4.91 12.31 6.92
C ILE A 11 -3.76 12.38 7.92
N ASN A 12 -2.78 13.22 7.64
CA ASN A 12 -1.79 13.63 8.61
C ASN A 12 -2.45 14.59 9.60
N LEU A 13 -2.63 14.14 10.84
CA LEU A 13 -3.34 14.89 11.87
C LEU A 13 -2.58 16.15 12.34
N GLU A 14 -1.28 16.26 12.07
CA GLU A 14 -0.47 17.40 12.49
C GLU A 14 -0.66 18.61 11.59
N ASN A 15 -0.84 18.39 10.28
CA ASN A 15 -0.92 19.46 9.28
C ASN A 15 -2.21 19.44 8.44
N GLY A 16 -3.04 18.40 8.58
CA GLY A 16 -4.30 18.25 7.86
C GLY A 16 -4.18 17.74 6.41
N ASP A 17 -2.97 17.38 5.97
CA ASP A 17 -2.73 16.92 4.60
C ASP A 17 -3.21 15.48 4.39
N TYR A 18 -3.70 15.18 3.19
CA TYR A 18 -4.08 13.82 2.80
C TYR A 18 -2.86 13.02 2.32
N TYR A 19 -2.75 11.78 2.78
CA TYR A 19 -1.80 10.81 2.22
C TYR A 19 -2.34 10.30 0.87
N THR A 20 -1.60 10.54 -0.21
CA THR A 20 -2.02 10.20 -1.57
C THR A 20 -1.88 8.71 -1.90
N ASP A 21 -1.07 7.98 -1.13
CA ASP A 21 -0.74 6.58 -1.29
C ASP A 21 -1.58 5.64 -0.41
N ARG A 22 -2.56 6.19 0.32
CA ARG A 22 -3.39 5.44 1.27
C ARG A 22 -4.85 5.47 0.86
N TYR A 23 -5.50 4.31 1.03
CA TYR A 23 -6.86 4.08 0.59
C TYR A 23 -7.61 3.23 1.62
N VAL A 24 -8.91 3.43 1.69
CA VAL A 24 -9.81 2.59 2.46
C VAL A 24 -10.13 1.35 1.65
N LEU A 25 -9.78 0.20 2.21
CA LEU A 25 -10.32 -1.09 1.83
C LEU A 25 -11.48 -1.41 2.75
N ALA A 26 -12.63 -1.73 2.17
CA ALA A 26 -13.77 -2.21 2.91
C ALA A 26 -14.29 -3.53 2.36
N VAL A 27 -14.26 -4.55 3.20
CA VAL A 27 -14.63 -5.91 2.85
C VAL A 27 -15.91 -6.26 3.62
N PRO A 28 -17.04 -6.45 2.92
CA PRO A 28 -18.25 -6.97 3.55
C PRO A 28 -17.96 -8.29 4.26
N TYR A 29 -18.51 -8.50 5.45
CA TYR A 29 -18.27 -9.75 6.18
C TYR A 29 -18.78 -10.99 5.42
N THR A 30 -19.75 -10.81 4.54
CA THR A 30 -20.28 -11.85 3.64
C THR A 30 -19.32 -12.23 2.51
N SER A 31 -18.29 -11.42 2.25
CA SER A 31 -17.29 -11.62 1.20
C SER A 31 -16.01 -12.32 1.71
N ILE A 32 -16.00 -12.74 2.98
CA ILE A 32 -14.84 -13.38 3.64
C ILE A 32 -15.16 -14.86 3.86
N ASP A 33 -14.40 -15.73 3.22
CA ASP A 33 -14.52 -17.18 3.38
C ASP A 33 -13.96 -17.65 4.73
N GLU A 34 -14.20 -18.92 5.09
CA GLU A 34 -13.77 -19.50 6.37
C GLU A 34 -12.24 -19.46 6.59
N ASP A 35 -11.45 -19.48 5.52
CA ASP A 35 -9.98 -19.38 5.59
C ASP A 35 -9.48 -17.92 5.67
N GLY A 36 -10.40 -16.95 5.61
CA GLY A 36 -10.14 -15.51 5.56
C GLY A 36 -9.95 -14.97 4.14
N LYS A 37 -10.16 -15.76 3.08
CA LYS A 37 -10.02 -15.29 1.69
C LYS A 37 -11.13 -14.31 1.36
N ILE A 38 -10.77 -13.25 0.63
CA ILE A 38 -11.72 -12.29 0.09
C ILE A 38 -12.16 -12.80 -1.28
N SER A 39 -13.41 -13.25 -1.38
CA SER A 39 -13.96 -13.98 -2.54
C SER A 39 -15.14 -13.25 -3.20
N GLY A 40 -15.75 -12.28 -2.51
CA GLY A 40 -16.81 -11.43 -3.03
C GLY A 40 -16.35 -10.01 -3.34
N ASP A 41 -17.32 -9.17 -3.70
CA ASP A 41 -17.07 -7.75 -3.94
C ASP A 41 -16.55 -7.06 -2.68
N TYR A 42 -15.55 -6.21 -2.87
CA TYR A 42 -15.02 -5.29 -1.87
C TYR A 42 -14.94 -3.89 -2.48
N SER A 43 -14.87 -2.88 -1.62
CA SER A 43 -14.70 -1.49 -2.04
C SER A 43 -13.30 -1.00 -1.72
N PHE A 44 -12.71 -0.26 -2.66
CA PHE A 44 -11.38 0.33 -2.52
C PHE A 44 -11.42 1.77 -3.04
N GLY A 45 -10.97 2.73 -2.22
CA GLY A 45 -10.97 4.14 -2.60
C GLY A 45 -10.57 5.10 -1.49
N SER A 46 -10.58 6.40 -1.78
CA SER A 46 -10.24 7.47 -0.82
C SER A 46 -11.39 7.86 0.11
N THR A 47 -12.61 7.44 -0.21
CA THR A 47 -13.80 7.62 0.62
C THR A 47 -14.63 6.35 0.61
N PHE A 48 -15.26 6.05 1.75
CA PHE A 48 -16.06 4.84 1.89
C PHE A 48 -17.39 5.12 2.57
N HIS A 49 -18.47 4.70 1.90
CA HIS A 49 -19.82 4.72 2.42
C HIS A 49 -20.47 3.37 2.12
N THR A 50 -20.87 2.65 3.16
CA THR A 50 -21.56 1.37 3.03
C THR A 50 -22.80 1.34 3.91
N VAL A 51 -23.81 0.63 3.43
CA VAL A 51 -25.01 0.26 4.19
C VAL A 51 -24.90 -1.16 4.75
N VAL A 52 -23.88 -1.93 4.36
CA VAL A 52 -23.62 -3.29 4.85
C VAL A 52 -22.45 -3.31 5.84
N PRO A 53 -22.46 -4.16 6.87
CA PRO A 53 -21.34 -4.31 7.79
C PRO A 53 -20.06 -4.80 7.08
N CYS A 54 -18.96 -4.09 7.29
CA CYS A 54 -17.67 -4.37 6.66
C CYS A 54 -16.53 -4.38 7.67
N ALA A 55 -15.49 -5.17 7.39
CA ALA A 55 -14.16 -4.92 7.90
C ALA A 55 -13.55 -3.76 7.11
N THR A 56 -13.07 -2.74 7.80
CA THR A 56 -12.48 -1.56 7.17
C THR A 56 -11.02 -1.45 7.56
N LEU A 57 -10.15 -1.29 6.57
CA LEU A 57 -8.70 -1.17 6.73
C LEU A 57 -8.21 -0.01 5.87
N ILE A 58 -7.13 0.63 6.28
CA ILE A 58 -6.42 1.57 5.41
C ILE A 58 -5.15 0.88 4.92
N ILE A 59 -4.99 0.80 3.61
CA ILE A 59 -3.90 0.10 2.93
C ILE A 59 -3.30 0.97 1.84
N ASP A 60 -2.13 0.59 1.36
CA ASP A 60 -1.53 1.17 0.16
C ASP A 60 -1.95 0.42 -1.12
N GLU A 61 -1.66 1.03 -2.27
CA GLU A 61 -1.97 0.48 -3.59
C GLU A 61 -1.28 -0.87 -3.85
N ASN A 62 -0.05 -1.05 -3.35
CA ASN A 62 0.68 -2.31 -3.49
C ASN A 62 -0.04 -3.45 -2.76
N THR A 63 -0.50 -3.20 -1.54
CA THR A 63 -1.30 -4.17 -0.77
C THR A 63 -2.60 -4.51 -1.49
N HIS A 64 -3.28 -3.52 -2.09
CA HIS A 64 -4.49 -3.75 -2.88
C HIS A 64 -4.23 -4.65 -4.09
N ASN A 65 -3.15 -4.41 -4.83
CA ASN A 65 -2.78 -5.19 -6.01
C ASN A 65 -2.51 -6.67 -5.69
N GLN A 66 -2.25 -7.02 -4.43
CA GLN A 66 -1.96 -8.38 -3.99
C GLN A 66 -3.11 -8.99 -3.17
N LEU A 67 -4.25 -8.31 -3.05
CA LEU A 67 -5.32 -8.65 -2.12
C LEU A 67 -5.86 -10.08 -2.30
N GLU A 68 -5.93 -10.58 -3.54
CA GLU A 68 -6.39 -11.94 -3.85
C GLU A 68 -5.54 -13.03 -3.20
N SER A 69 -4.26 -12.74 -2.94
CA SER A 69 -3.32 -13.65 -2.29
C SER A 69 -3.38 -13.56 -0.77
N LEU A 70 -3.94 -12.48 -0.21
CA LEU A 70 -3.96 -12.24 1.23
C LEU A 70 -5.15 -12.93 1.91
N ARG A 71 -5.11 -12.96 3.25
CA ARG A 71 -6.22 -13.39 4.10
C ARG A 71 -6.55 -12.31 5.12
N LEU A 72 -7.83 -12.10 5.36
CA LEU A 72 -8.33 -11.22 6.40
C LEU A 72 -8.69 -12.06 7.63
N LYS A 73 -7.96 -11.88 8.73
CA LYS A 73 -8.14 -12.67 9.96
C LYS A 73 -8.33 -11.78 11.18
N ILE A 74 -9.03 -12.29 12.19
CA ILE A 74 -9.16 -11.60 13.48
C ILE A 74 -7.96 -11.97 14.35
N ILE A 75 -7.18 -10.97 14.75
CA ILE A 75 -6.02 -11.10 15.62
C ILE A 75 -6.15 -10.02 16.69
N ASP A 76 -6.11 -10.42 17.96
CA ASP A 76 -6.31 -9.53 19.12
C ASP A 76 -7.66 -8.77 19.05
N GLY A 77 -8.69 -9.41 18.49
CA GLY A 77 -10.03 -8.82 18.36
C GLY A 77 -10.20 -7.80 17.23
N VAL A 78 -9.18 -7.60 16.40
CA VAL A 78 -9.22 -6.68 15.26
C VAL A 78 -8.93 -7.43 13.96
N TYR A 79 -9.59 -7.03 12.86
CA TYR A 79 -9.28 -7.55 11.53
C TYR A 79 -7.89 -7.09 11.08
N LYS A 80 -7.06 -8.04 10.64
CA LYS A 80 -5.73 -7.79 10.08
C LYS A 80 -5.58 -8.54 8.76
N LEU A 81 -4.91 -7.92 7.80
CA LEU A 81 -4.48 -8.62 6.59
C LEU A 81 -3.22 -9.42 6.89
N VAL A 82 -3.18 -10.66 6.42
CA VAL A 82 -2.05 -11.56 6.60
C VAL A 82 -1.67 -12.24 5.30
N ALA A 83 -0.37 -12.48 5.13
CA ALA A 83 0.12 -13.33 4.06
C ALA A 83 -0.19 -14.82 4.37
N PRO A 84 -0.41 -15.65 3.34
CA PRO A 84 -0.44 -17.10 3.50
C PRO A 84 0.85 -17.62 4.14
N ASP A 85 0.77 -18.77 4.80
CA ASP A 85 1.97 -19.34 5.45
C ASP A 85 3.07 -19.65 4.42
N GLY A 86 4.30 -19.26 4.78
CA GLY A 86 5.48 -19.38 3.91
C GLY A 86 5.75 -18.19 3.01
N TYR A 87 4.82 -17.22 2.90
CA TYR A 87 5.02 -16.00 2.12
C TYR A 87 5.45 -14.83 3.01
N LYS A 88 6.34 -13.99 2.47
CA LYS A 88 6.78 -12.73 3.09
C LYS A 88 6.60 -11.58 2.11
N PHE A 89 6.18 -10.42 2.61
CA PHE A 89 6.22 -9.19 1.84
C PHE A 89 7.63 -8.60 1.94
N ILE A 90 8.30 -8.49 0.80
CA ILE A 90 9.59 -7.80 0.67
C ILE A 90 9.35 -6.49 -0.06
N THR A 91 9.97 -5.40 0.39
CA THR A 91 10.03 -4.20 -0.46
C THR A 91 11.06 -4.43 -1.56
N ILE A 92 10.89 -3.78 -2.72
CA ILE A 92 11.84 -3.92 -3.84
C ILE A 92 13.24 -3.49 -3.39
N GLU A 93 13.34 -2.49 -2.51
CA GLU A 93 14.62 -2.06 -1.91
C GLU A 93 15.29 -3.18 -1.07
N ASP A 94 14.51 -4.09 -0.47
CA ASP A 94 15.06 -5.23 0.29
C ASP A 94 15.64 -6.33 -0.64
N ASN A 95 15.37 -6.25 -1.94
CA ASN A 95 15.76 -7.25 -2.93
C ASN A 95 16.48 -6.63 -4.14
N GLU A 96 16.83 -5.34 -4.05
CA GLU A 96 17.59 -4.62 -5.06
C GLU A 96 19.04 -5.10 -4.98
N SER A 97 19.61 -5.54 -6.12
CA SER A 97 21.03 -5.85 -6.16
C SER A 97 21.84 -4.56 -5.95
N GLU A 98 23.07 -4.67 -5.43
CA GLU A 98 23.94 -3.48 -5.30
C GLU A 98 24.09 -2.76 -6.66
N GLU A 99 24.11 -3.51 -7.76
CA GLU A 99 24.22 -3.00 -9.12
C GLU A 99 22.97 -2.20 -9.55
N ASP A 100 21.77 -2.72 -9.27
CA ASP A 100 20.50 -2.02 -9.58
C ASP A 100 20.34 -0.74 -8.77
N ARG A 101 20.78 -0.77 -7.50
CA ARG A 101 20.79 0.39 -6.63
C ARG A 101 21.73 1.47 -7.14
N GLU A 102 22.95 1.10 -7.54
CA GLU A 102 23.91 2.03 -8.14
C GLU A 102 23.34 2.66 -9.42
N ILE A 103 22.68 1.87 -10.28
CA ILE A 103 22.03 2.38 -11.50
C ILE A 103 20.97 3.43 -11.15
N ARG A 104 20.07 3.14 -10.20
CA ARG A 104 19.03 4.07 -9.78
C ARG A 104 19.60 5.38 -9.21
N GLU A 105 20.59 5.29 -8.33
CA GLU A 105 21.26 6.47 -7.75
C GLU A 105 21.93 7.32 -8.85
N LEU A 106 22.58 6.68 -9.83
CA LEU A 106 23.18 7.36 -10.99
C LEU A 106 22.12 8.01 -11.90
N GLU A 107 20.98 7.37 -12.12
CA GLU A 107 19.87 7.93 -12.90
C GLU A 107 19.26 9.17 -12.23
N GLU A 108 19.08 9.14 -10.90
CA GLU A 108 18.64 10.29 -10.12
C GLU A 108 19.63 11.46 -10.18
N MET A 109 20.94 11.17 -10.06
CA MET A 109 21.99 12.19 -10.22
C MET A 109 21.98 12.79 -11.63
N LEU A 110 21.82 11.97 -12.67
CA LEU A 110 21.72 12.43 -14.06
C LEU A 110 20.48 13.31 -14.26
N ALA A 111 19.33 12.93 -13.68
CA ALA A 111 18.10 13.71 -13.75
C ALA A 111 18.27 15.09 -13.09
N LYS A 112 18.91 15.16 -11.91
CA LYS A 112 19.24 16.42 -11.23
C LYS A 112 20.15 17.30 -12.09
N LEU A 113 21.19 16.74 -12.70
CA LEU A 113 22.11 17.47 -13.59
C LEU A 113 21.40 18.00 -14.85
N LYS A 114 20.54 17.19 -15.48
CA LYS A 114 19.74 17.62 -16.64
C LYS A 114 18.78 18.75 -16.28
N SER A 115 18.13 18.67 -15.12
CA SER A 115 17.27 19.74 -14.59
C SER A 115 18.06 21.03 -14.36
N LYS A 116 19.23 20.93 -13.71
CA LYS A 116 20.12 22.08 -13.48
C LYS A 116 20.58 22.73 -14.78
N LYS A 117 20.98 21.94 -15.78
CA LYS A 117 21.34 22.45 -17.11
C LYS A 117 20.17 23.18 -17.79
N ARG A 118 18.96 22.64 -17.71
CA ARG A 118 17.76 23.31 -18.24
C ARG A 118 17.48 24.63 -17.53
N SER A 119 17.62 24.69 -16.21
CA SER A 119 17.44 25.94 -15.46
C SER A 119 18.48 27.01 -15.80
N LEU A 120 19.70 26.61 -16.15
CA LEU A 120 20.76 27.53 -16.59
C LEU A 120 20.49 28.09 -17.99
N ASN A 121 20.04 27.24 -18.93
CA ASN A 121 19.75 27.65 -20.31
C ASN A 121 18.49 28.53 -20.45
N ASN A 122 17.58 28.54 -19.48
CA ASN A 122 16.37 29.37 -19.51
C ASN A 122 16.58 30.77 -18.90
N ASN A 123 17.76 31.07 -18.37
CA ASN A 123 18.14 32.35 -17.79
C ASN A 123 19.13 33.16 -18.68
N GLU A 124 19.37 32.70 -19.92
CA GLU A 124 20.05 33.44 -21.00
C GLU A 124 19.03 33.95 -22.03
#